data_AF-A0A1S8SA94-F1
#
_entry.id   AF-A0A1S8SA94-F1
#
_cell.length_a   1.000
_cell.length_b   1.000
_cell.length_c   1.000
_cell.angle_alpha   90.00
_cell.angle_beta   90.00
_cell.angle_gamma   90.00
#
_symmetry.space_group_name_H-M   'P 1'
#
loop_
_entity.id
_entity.type
_entity.pdbx_description
1 polymer ?
#
loop_
_entity_poly.entity_id
_entity_poly.type
_entity_poly.pdbx_seq_one_letter_code
_entity_poly.pdbx_strand_id
1 'polypeptide(L)' 'MQVNINRSKKISGYSTLDITNIDLEDYSQLMIALDYRLETLEEKLESYKQSKDERMKEFIPKTEKKILQLKNLIEKIKII' A
#
# COMPACT_ATOMS: atom_id res chain seq x y z
N MET A 1 -17.06 21.25 -1.70
CA MET A 1 -15.65 20.82 -1.72
C MET A 1 -15.03 21.29 -3.03
N GLN A 2 -14.05 22.20 -2.99
CA GLN A 2 -13.35 22.71 -4.19
C GLN A 2 -11.93 22.16 -4.19
N VAL A 3 -11.63 21.34 -5.19
CA VAL A 3 -10.29 20.76 -5.38
C VAL A 3 -9.51 21.70 -6.29
N ASN A 4 -8.45 22.32 -5.76
CA ASN A 4 -7.54 23.14 -6.57
C ASN A 4 -6.61 22.22 -7.37
N ILE A 5 -6.81 22.19 -8.69
CA ILE A 5 -6.07 21.33 -9.61
C ILE A 5 -4.91 22.13 -10.20
N ASN A 6 -3.69 21.90 -9.70
CA ASN A 6 -2.47 22.39 -10.36
C ASN A 6 -2.05 21.42 -11.47
N ARG A 7 -2.21 21.86 -12.73
CA ARG A 7 -1.84 21.07 -13.92
C ARG A 7 -0.36 21.27 -14.23
N SER A 8 0.50 20.38 -13.77
CA SER A 8 1.92 20.42 -14.12
C SER A 8 2.28 19.28 -15.09
N LYS A 9 2.62 19.67 -16.34
CA LYS A 9 3.18 18.88 -17.48
C LYS A 9 2.43 17.63 -17.99
N LYS A 10 2.04 17.65 -19.28
CA LYS A 10 1.53 16.47 -20.01
C LYS A 10 2.69 15.52 -20.34
N ILE A 11 2.59 14.27 -19.88
CA ILE A 11 3.40 13.14 -20.38
C ILE A 11 2.42 12.10 -20.93
N SER A 12 2.59 11.70 -22.20
CA SER A 12 1.87 10.60 -22.85
C SER A 12 0.32 10.60 -22.71
N GLY A 13 -0.34 11.73 -22.92
CA GLY A 13 -1.81 11.80 -22.97
C GLY A 13 -2.53 11.74 -21.61
N TYR A 14 -1.80 11.56 -20.52
CA TYR A 14 -2.33 11.66 -19.15
C TYR A 14 -1.91 12.99 -18.53
N SER A 15 -2.81 13.56 -17.72
CA SER A 15 -2.48 14.74 -16.89
C SER A 15 -1.91 14.21 -15.58
N THR A 16 -0.66 14.55 -15.25
CA THR A 16 -0.16 14.37 -13.89
C THR A 16 -0.91 15.35 -12.99
N LEU A 17 -1.79 14.79 -12.16
CA LEU A 17 -2.52 15.52 -11.13
C LEU A 17 -1.79 15.26 -9.82
N ASP A 18 -1.02 16.24 -9.38
CA ASP A 18 -0.41 16.20 -8.06
C ASP A 18 -1.52 16.49 -7.04
N ILE A 19 -1.83 15.52 -6.18
CA ILE A 19 -2.77 15.72 -5.07
C ILE A 19 -2.01 16.50 -4.01
N THR A 20 -2.20 17.82 -3.96
CA THR A 20 -1.44 18.70 -3.04
C THR A 20 -2.14 18.93 -1.70
N ASN A 21 -3.43 18.62 -1.59
CA ASN A 21 -4.23 18.82 -0.38
C ASN A 21 -4.90 17.48 0.00
N ILE A 22 -4.21 16.68 0.81
CA ILE A 22 -4.80 15.56 1.53
C ILE A 22 -5.13 16.07 2.93
N ASP A 23 -6.36 15.83 3.41
CA ASP A 23 -6.71 16.14 4.79
C ASP A 23 -5.91 15.25 5.73
N LEU A 24 -5.51 15.77 6.89
CA LEU A 24 -4.78 15.01 7.90
C LEU A 24 -5.58 13.78 8.33
N GLU A 25 -6.92 13.90 8.38
CA GLU A 25 -7.80 12.79 8.70
C GLU A 25 -7.78 11.70 7.61
N ASP A 26 -7.86 12.08 6.33
CA ASP A 26 -7.78 11.16 5.19
C ASP A 26 -6.41 10.45 5.15
N TYR A 27 -5.33 11.19 5.40
CA TYR A 27 -3.99 10.63 5.51
C TYR A 27 -3.90 9.60 6.65
N SER A 28 -4.41 9.96 7.82
CA SER A 28 -4.41 9.08 8.99
C SER A 28 -5.19 7.79 8.73
N GLN A 29 -6.39 7.89 8.14
CA GLN A 29 -7.21 6.73 7.80
C GLN A 29 -6.53 5.83 6.77
N LEU A 30 -5.88 6.40 5.76
CA LEU A 30 -5.11 5.64 4.76
C LEU A 30 -3.94 4.90 5.42
N MET A 31 -3.20 5.56 6.31
CA MET A 31 -2.08 4.94 7.01
C MET A 31 -2.55 3.77 7.89
N ILE A 32 -3.61 3.97 8.67
CA ILE A 32 -4.22 2.91 9.49
C ILE A 32 -4.65 1.72 8.62
N ALA A 33 -5.28 1.97 7.48
CA ALA A 33 -5.72 0.90 6.58
C ALA A 33 -4.55 0.12 5.98
N LEU A 34 -3.45 0.82 5.63
CA LEU A 34 -2.24 0.19 5.11
C LEU A 34 -1.52 -0.64 6.16
N ASP A 35 -1.39 -0.13 7.38
CA ASP A 35 -0.76 -0.83 8.51
C ASP A 35 -1.59 -2.08 8.89
N TYR A 36 -2.92 -1.95 9.01
CA TYR A 36 -3.80 -3.09 9.26
C TYR A 36 -3.69 -4.17 8.17
N ARG A 37 -3.59 -3.75 6.91
CA ARG A 37 -3.40 -4.67 5.79
C ARG A 37 -2.05 -5.38 5.86
N LEU A 38 -1.00 -4.69 6.31
CA LEU A 38 0.33 -5.27 6.50
C LEU A 38 0.29 -6.36 7.56
N GLU A 39 -0.25 -6.06 8.73
CA GLU A 39 -0.42 -7.02 9.83
C GLU A 39 -1.17 -8.26 9.37
N THR A 40 -2.31 -8.08 8.69
CA THR A 40 -3.12 -9.19 8.16
C THR A 40 -2.34 -10.09 7.19
N LEU A 41 -1.44 -9.52 6.39
CA LEU A 41 -0.62 -10.29 5.46
C LEU A 41 0.51 -11.04 6.17
N GLU A 42 1.09 -10.44 7.21
CA GLU A 42 2.11 -11.07 8.05
C GLU A 42 1.54 -12.25 8.83
N GLU A 43 0.35 -12.09 9.44
CA GLU A 43 -0.38 -13.19 10.09
C GLU A 43 -0.68 -14.33 9.11
N LYS A 44 -1.14 -14.00 7.90
CA LYS A 44 -1.40 -15.01 6.86
C LYS A 44 -0.13 -15.75 6.44
N LEU A 45 0.98 -15.02 6.28
CA LEU A 45 2.25 -15.61 5.96
C LEU A 45 2.70 -16.60 7.04
N GLU A 46 2.54 -16.21 8.31
CA GLU A 46 2.84 -17.08 9.44
C GLU A 46 1.94 -18.33 9.45
N SER A 47 0.65 -18.18 9.17
CA SER A 47 -0.28 -19.30 9.02
C SER A 47 0.13 -20.29 7.92
N TYR A 48 0.64 -19.78 6.79
CA TYR A 48 1.14 -20.61 5.69
C TYR A 48 2.43 -21.34 6.07
N LYS A 49 3.32 -20.70 6.83
CA LYS A 49 4.57 -21.29 7.32
C LYS A 49 4.33 -22.39 8.34
N GLN A 50 3.34 -22.22 9.21
CA GLN A 50 2.96 -23.20 10.24
C GLN A 50 2.06 -24.32 9.69
N SER A 51 1.44 -24.13 8.52
CA SER A 51 0.58 -25.14 7.90
C SER A 51 1.34 -26.41 7.55
N LYS A 52 0.73 -27.56 7.84
CA LYS A 52 1.21 -28.88 7.43
C LYS A 52 0.91 -29.20 5.96
N ASP A 53 0.03 -28.42 5.32
CA ASP A 53 -0.30 -28.58 3.91
C ASP A 53 0.77 -27.93 3.04
N GLU A 54 1.49 -28.74 2.25
CA GLU A 54 2.53 -28.26 1.33
C GLU A 54 1.99 -27.29 0.27
N ARG A 55 0.72 -27.41 -0.12
CA ARG A 55 0.10 -26.48 -1.07
C ARG A 55 0.01 -25.07 -0.51
N MET A 56 -0.12 -24.93 0.81
CA MET A 56 -0.14 -23.62 1.45
C MET A 56 1.22 -22.91 1.36
N LYS A 57 2.31 -23.67 1.27
CA LYS A 57 3.65 -23.12 1.12
C LYS A 57 3.89 -22.46 -0.24
N GLU A 58 3.13 -22.83 -1.27
CA GLU A 58 3.19 -22.19 -2.59
C GLU A 58 2.77 -20.70 -2.54
N PHE A 59 1.94 -20.32 -1.56
CA PHE A 59 1.47 -18.94 -1.40
C PHE A 59 2.44 -18.04 -0.62
N ILE A 60 3.42 -18.62 0.07
CA ILE A 60 4.46 -17.90 0.85
C ILE A 60 5.19 -16.87 -0.04
N PRO A 61 5.84 -17.24 -1.16
CA PRO A 61 6.61 -16.28 -1.95
C PRO A 61 5.75 -15.14 -2.51
N LYS A 62 4.50 -15.44 -2.89
CA LYS A 62 3.55 -14.44 -3.38
C LYS A 62 3.14 -13.46 -2.27
N THR A 63 3.00 -13.95 -1.05
CA THR A 63 2.61 -13.15 0.11
C THR A 63 3.78 -12.29 0.60
N GLU A 64 5.00 -12.84 0.65
CA GLU A 64 6.22 -12.08 0.96
C GLU A 64 6.45 -10.93 -0.02
N LYS A 65 6.27 -11.17 -1.32
CA LYS A 65 6.36 -10.11 -2.32
C LYS A 65 5.34 -8.99 -2.09
N LYS A 66 4.11 -9.33 -1.70
CA LYS A 66 3.07 -8.33 -1.39
C LYS A 66 3.40 -7.52 -0.15
N ILE A 67 3.91 -8.18 0.91
CA ILE A 67 4.37 -7.51 2.13
C ILE A 67 5.48 -6.52 1.80
N LEU A 68 6.48 -6.93 1.00
CA LEU A 68 7.57 -6.05 0.58
C LEU A 68 7.06 -4.83 -0.20
N GLN A 69 6.15 -5.04 -1.15
CA GLN A 69 5.54 -3.95 -1.91
C GLN A 69 4.78 -2.97 -1.01
N LEU A 70 4.05 -3.48 -0.02
CA LEU A 70 3.27 -2.68 0.91
C LEU A 70 4.18 -1.87 1.87
N LYS A 71 5.24 -2.50 2.40
CA LYS A 71 6.26 -1.82 3.22
C LYS A 71 6.90 -0.65 2.46
N ASN A 72 7.32 -0.89 1.22
CA ASN A 72 7.90 0.15 0.37
C ASN A 72 6.91 1.29 0.08
N LEU A 73 5.61 1.00 -0.01
CA LEU A 73 4.57 2.00 -0.25
C LEU A 73 4.33 2.85 1.00
N ILE A 74 4.21 2.21 2.16
CA ILE A 74 4.09 2.89 3.47
C ILE A 74 5.29 3.80 3.72
N GLU A 75 6.51 3.31 3.45
CA GLU A 75 7.74 4.09 3.63
C GLU A 75 7.78 5.32 2.73
N LYS A 76 7.41 5.17 1.45
CA LYS A 76 7.32 6.30 0.52
C LYS A 76 6.29 7.33 0.93
N ILE A 77 5.18 6.91 1.55
CA ILE A 77 4.14 7.82 2.05
C ILE A 77 4.61 8.54 3.32
N LYS A 78 5.30 7.86 4.25
CA LYS A 78 5.82 8.46 5.50
C LYS A 78 6.90 9.53 5.29
N ILE A 79 7.57 9.53 4.15
CA ILE A 79 8.61 10.51 3.80
C ILE A 79 8.00 11.85 3.34
N ILE A 80 6.71 11.87 3.00
CA ILE A 80 5.94 13.08 2.64
C ILE A 80 5.55 13.83 3.92
#